data_AF-A0A847JAL5-F1
#
_entry.id   AF-A0A847JAL5-F1
#
_cell.length_a   1.000
_cell.length_b   1.000
_cell.length_c   1.000
_cell.angle_alpha   90.00
_cell.angle_beta   90.00
_cell.angle_gamma   90.00
#
_symmetry.space_group_name_H-M   'P 1'
#
loop_
_entity.id
_entity.type
_entity.pdbx_description
1 polymer ?
#
loop_
_entity_poly.entity_id
_entity_poly.type
_entity_poly.pdbx_seq_one_letter_code
_entity_poly.pdbx_strand_id
1 'polypeptide(L)' 'DKGDTKNLVSFCADGVKKIAPTQFEVRAQNFTPTKDLSVLIVKPNQID' A
#
# COMPACT_ATOMS: atom_id res chain seq x y z
N ASP A 1 -4.94 -6.70 -3.89
CA ASP A 1 -6.34 -6.30 -3.65
C ASP A 1 -6.54 -6.11 -2.15
N LYS A 2 -7.30 -5.08 -1.72
CA LYS A 2 -7.62 -4.84 -0.30
C LYS A 2 -8.86 -5.61 0.19
N GLY A 3 -9.52 -6.35 -0.72
CA GLY A 3 -10.62 -7.25 -0.41
C GLY A 3 -11.98 -6.55 -0.28
N ASP A 4 -12.08 -5.53 0.57
CA ASP A 4 -13.29 -4.71 0.75
C ASP A 4 -12.98 -3.22 0.50
N THR A 5 -13.89 -2.52 -0.17
CA THR A 5 -13.80 -1.08 -0.44
C THR A 5 -13.63 -0.21 0.80
N LYS A 6 -14.13 -0.65 1.96
CA LYS A 6 -14.03 0.02 3.26
C LYS A 6 -12.70 -0.23 3.97
N ASN A 7 -11.95 -1.26 3.57
CA ASN A 7 -10.65 -1.52 4.19
C ASN A 7 -9.68 -0.37 3.88
N LEU A 8 -8.85 -0.04 4.86
CA LEU A 8 -7.70 0.84 4.67
C LEU A 8 -6.47 -0.02 4.39
N VAL A 9 -5.67 0.40 3.43
CA VAL A 9 -4.35 -0.19 3.18
C VAL A 9 -3.29 0.83 3.60
N SER A 10 -2.36 0.38 4.44
CA SER A 10 -1.18 1.15 4.84
C SER A 10 0.06 0.44 4.32
N PHE A 11 0.94 1.19 3.68
CA PHE A 11 2.21 0.73 3.15
C PHE A 11 3.21 1.88 3.22
N CYS A 12 4.50 1.55 3.25
CA CYS A 12 5.58 2.53 3.19
C CYS A 12 6.60 2.14 2.13
N ALA A 13 7.03 3.12 1.35
CA ALA A 13 8.12 3.00 0.39
C ALA A 13 8.66 4.39 0.05
N ASP A 14 9.98 4.47 -0.12
CA ASP A 14 10.63 5.73 -0.48
C ASP A 14 10.20 6.19 -1.87
N GLY A 15 9.82 7.46 -1.99
CA GLY A 15 9.42 8.04 -3.27
C GLY A 15 8.07 7.56 -3.82
N VAL A 16 7.21 6.97 -2.98
CA VAL A 16 5.88 6.55 -3.42
C VAL A 16 5.03 7.73 -3.89
N LYS A 17 4.36 7.57 -5.04
CA LYS A 17 3.50 8.58 -5.66
C LYS A 17 2.10 8.01 -5.91
N LYS A 18 1.06 8.79 -5.63
CA LYS A 18 -0.30 8.48 -6.07
C LYS A 18 -0.45 8.90 -7.54
N ILE A 19 -0.70 7.95 -8.43
CA ILE A 19 -0.82 8.19 -9.87
C ILE A 19 -2.27 8.05 -10.39
N ALA A 20 -3.16 7.44 -9.60
CA ALA A 20 -4.60 7.39 -9.87
C ALA A 20 -5.39 7.26 -8.54
N PRO A 21 -6.74 7.30 -8.54
CA PRO A 21 -7.53 7.18 -7.32
C PRO A 21 -7.18 5.96 -6.43
N THR A 22 -6.85 4.82 -7.05
CA THR A 22 -6.50 3.55 -6.39
C THR A 22 -5.15 2.99 -6.83
N GLN A 23 -4.27 3.81 -7.42
CA GLN A 23 -2.98 3.38 -7.94
C GLN A 23 -1.84 4.23 -7.39
N PHE A 24 -0.82 3.54 -6.88
CA PHE A 24 0.39 4.12 -6.32
C PHE A 24 1.61 3.49 -6.98
N GLU A 25 2.66 4.29 -7.20
CA GLU A 25 3.86 3.88 -7.92
C GLU A 25 5.12 4.22 -7.12
N VAL A 26 6.07 3.29 -7.14
CA VAL A 26 7.46 3.47 -6.69
C VAL A 26 8.35 3.08 -7.87
N ARG A 27 9.32 3.93 -8.19
CA ARG A 27 10.29 3.65 -9.26
C ARG A 27 11.69 3.62 -8.67
N ALA A 28 12.44 2.56 -9.00
CA ALA A 28 13.84 2.41 -8.67
C ALA A 28 14.59 1.85 -9.88
N GLN A 29 15.88 2.15 -10.01
CA GLN A 29 16.76 1.63 -11.06
C GLN A 29 17.86 0.79 -10.39
N ASN A 30 18.24 -0.33 -11.01
CA ASN A 30 19.26 -1.24 -10.48
C ASN A 30 19.00 -1.63 -9.01
N PHE A 31 17.74 -1.91 -8.69
CA PHE A 31 17.27 -2.07 -7.32
C PHE A 31 17.62 -3.46 -6.76
N THR A 32 18.36 -3.48 -5.66
CA THR A 32 18.50 -4.66 -4.79
C THR A 32 17.61 -4.47 -3.56
N PRO A 33 16.61 -5.35 -3.33
CA PRO A 33 15.79 -5.27 -2.13
C PRO A 33 16.61 -5.37 -0.85
N THR A 34 16.38 -4.45 0.09
CA THR A 34 17.03 -4.45 1.41
C THR A 34 16.14 -5.03 2.51
N LYS A 35 14.85 -5.19 2.23
CA LYS A 35 13.81 -5.75 3.10
C LYS A 35 12.57 -6.11 2.30
N ASP A 36 11.70 -6.89 2.90
CA ASP A 36 10.39 -7.19 2.35
C ASP A 36 9.43 -5.99 2.41
N LEU A 37 8.42 -6.01 1.53
CA LEU A 37 7.37 -5.02 1.52
C LEU A 37 6.42 -5.24 2.70
N SER A 38 6.28 -4.21 3.55
CA SER A 38 5.31 -4.22 4.64
C SER A 38 3.98 -3.61 4.19
N VAL A 39 2.92 -4.42 4.24
CA VAL A 39 1.55 -4.00 3.92
C VAL A 39 0.64 -4.35 5.09
N LEU A 40 -0.10 -3.35 5.59
CA LEU A 40 -1.14 -3.53 6.59
C LEU A 40 -2.50 -3.29 5.95
N ILE A 41 -3.40 -4.27 6.06
CA ILE A 41 -4.81 -4.12 5.68
C ILE A 41 -5.61 -4.00 6.97
N VAL A 42 -6.19 -2.82 7.20
CA VAL A 42 -7.04 -2.55 8.36
C VAL A 42 -8.48 -2.73 7.94
N LYS A 43 -9.18 -3.65 8.61
CA LYS A 43 -10.62 -3.78 8.50
C LYS A 43 -11.29 -2.77 9.44
N PRO A 44 -12.34 -2.07 9.01
CA PRO A 44 -13.10 -1.20 9.89
C PRO A 44 -13.69 -2.02 11.04
N ASN A 45 -13.61 -1.49 12.26
CA ASN A 45 -14.33 -2.08 13.37
C ASN A 45 -15.83 -1.99 13.07
N GLN A 46 -16.49 -3.13 12.85
CA GLN A 46 -17.93 -3.18 12.68
C GLN A 46 -18.54 -2.97 14.07
N ILE A 47 -18.86 -1.72 14.39
CA ILE A 47 -19.78 -1.41 15.49
C ILE A 47 -21.17 -1.50 14.85
N ASP A 48 -21.72 -2.71 14.84
CA ASP A 48 -23.13 -2.91 14.59
C ASP A 48 -23.91 -2.60 15.88
#